data_AF-A3ZQR0-F1
#
_entry.id   AF-A3ZQR0-F1
#
_cell.length_a   1.000
_cell.length_b   1.000
_cell.length_c   1.000
_cell.angle_alpha   90.00
_cell.angle_beta   90.00
_cell.angle_gamma   90.00
#
_symmetry.space_group_name_H-M   'P 1'
#
loop_
_entity.id
_entity.type
_entity.pdbx_description
1 polymer ?
#
loop_
_entity_poly.entity_id
_entity_poly.type
_entity_poly.pdbx_seq_one_letter_code
_entity_poly.pdbx_strand_id
1 'polypeptide(L)'
;MICTDRSSAQTPFFSFLSRQPKAAEDAPVEPELPRQRYPLNDPPTSAFRMAQATGAPIEENLSPQNGGIPSPFPPRFVPQGPALIPLPPLDQESPATSAPNQELDRIESLAVAALQREDWKAAEKYLNQILAQNPTHRDALKVLANMLRSRERPADAVKLLQQYHAHFSDDAEITMIYGRALLENEETDAAIRSLLAAERIDPKLDDVRFFLGSAYLQAELPMKAWSAVQQGENSSAEASQYQLLTEATALAQLGQLRQADTIFFEVFSNPQSQAVAEMAENYRHEIKEALLETPRFFGAVKLMQRYDDNAGVIPTSNLFNAPPMTVPSFGGLLSADLNYYLLRTYQTNVVAGYAPLATHYYRDLASQFDLIGHSGYLSMTNIGLTPWRDRPYVAAIRTEFDRLDINTSPYLQRWGGSVALSIKENDIVTNSAVLQLSNFDFLGLGPGIEGSPSDADSFSCQAAFSRQWQTWRRNLKCRIGYAYNRNESQGSDFDYNGHIASCGLSYDFEDESYAAVDLQYFYRHYDHVQTISGITREDSEILLGASYVRPLWREFDLLLTYAYDLNDSDLVSNTYDRNVIEIGVQWNFGQNDPNEPSQRRWLR
;
A
#
# COMPACT_ATOMS: atom_id res chain seq x y z
N MET A 1 -17.07 -32.02 29.49
CA MET A 1 -16.79 -30.69 28.90
C MET A 1 -17.98 -30.35 28.02
N ILE A 2 -18.27 -29.07 27.77
CA ILE A 2 -19.21 -28.70 26.70
C ILE A 2 -18.38 -28.65 25.42
N CYS A 3 -18.74 -29.44 24.41
CA CYS A 3 -18.07 -29.39 23.11
C CYS A 3 -18.46 -28.10 22.40
N THR A 4 -17.67 -27.05 22.60
CA THR A 4 -17.74 -25.85 21.76
C THR A 4 -17.13 -26.18 20.40
N ASP A 5 -17.80 -25.73 19.35
CA ASP A 5 -17.55 -26.03 17.92
C ASP A 5 -16.29 -25.30 17.38
N ARG A 6 -15.24 -25.24 18.20
CA ARG A 6 -14.09 -24.33 18.05
C ARG A 6 -13.00 -24.88 17.13
N SER A 7 -13.40 -25.16 15.89
CA SER A 7 -12.49 -25.08 14.74
C SER A 7 -11.80 -23.70 14.64
N SER A 8 -12.48 -22.63 15.10
CA SER A 8 -11.96 -21.24 15.15
C SER A 8 -10.79 -21.04 16.12
N ALA A 9 -10.49 -21.98 17.04
CA ALA A 9 -9.29 -21.91 17.88
C ALA A 9 -7.97 -21.95 17.08
N GLN A 10 -8.04 -22.34 15.80
CA GLN A 10 -6.94 -22.26 14.82
C GLN A 10 -7.24 -21.22 13.73
N THR A 11 -7.67 -20.00 14.08
CA THR A 11 -7.53 -18.84 13.17
C THR A 11 -6.15 -18.18 13.35
N PRO A 12 -5.16 -18.42 12.47
CA PRO A 12 -3.93 -17.65 12.42
C PRO A 12 -4.20 -16.27 11.82
N PHE A 13 -4.82 -15.38 12.61
CA PHE A 13 -4.82 -13.95 12.29
C PHE A 13 -3.36 -13.49 12.14
N PHE A 14 -3.06 -12.84 11.01
CA PHE A 14 -1.72 -12.44 10.56
C PHE A 14 -0.78 -13.59 10.10
N SER A 15 -1.15 -14.30 9.03
CA SER A 15 -0.21 -15.08 8.18
C SER A 15 -0.14 -14.65 6.70
N PHE A 16 -0.94 -13.66 6.27
CA PHE A 16 -1.02 -13.21 4.86
C PHE A 16 -0.91 -11.69 4.66
N LEU A 17 -0.01 -11.04 5.40
CA LEU A 17 0.51 -9.72 5.05
C LEU A 17 2.04 -9.72 5.11
N SER A 18 2.65 -10.21 4.03
CA SER A 18 4.07 -9.95 3.78
C SER A 18 4.28 -8.47 3.46
N ARG A 19 5.35 -7.92 4.03
CA ARG A 19 5.79 -6.52 3.85
C ARG A 19 6.02 -6.24 2.36
N GLN A 20 5.31 -5.28 1.79
CA GLN A 20 5.76 -4.61 0.56
C GLN A 20 6.50 -3.33 0.99
N PRO A 21 7.77 -3.14 0.61
CA PRO A 21 8.53 -1.96 0.99
C PRO A 21 7.97 -0.71 0.29
N LYS A 22 8.33 0.45 0.84
CA LYS A 22 7.81 1.75 0.45
C LYS A 22 8.98 2.73 0.28
N ALA A 23 8.94 3.59 -0.73
CA ALA A 23 9.97 4.62 -0.88
C ALA A 23 9.87 5.69 0.23
N ALA A 24 11.01 6.28 0.60
CA ALA A 24 11.08 7.39 1.54
C ALA A 24 12.13 8.43 1.08
N GLU A 25 11.69 9.69 1.03
CA GLU A 25 12.48 10.88 0.69
C GLU A 25 13.25 11.38 1.91
N ASP A 26 14.45 11.92 1.70
CA ASP A 26 15.27 12.52 2.77
C ASP A 26 15.03 14.05 2.85
N ALA A 27 14.77 14.57 4.05
CA ALA A 27 14.70 16.02 4.33
C ALA A 27 15.60 16.38 5.52
N PRO A 28 16.23 17.58 5.56
CA PRO A 28 17.51 17.75 6.26
C PRO A 28 17.44 18.00 7.78
N VAL A 29 18.44 17.43 8.45
CA VAL A 29 18.92 17.69 9.83
C VAL A 29 19.54 19.11 9.90
N GLU A 30 19.31 19.97 10.92
CA GLU A 30 19.89 20.07 12.29
C GLU A 30 19.30 21.37 12.94
N PRO A 31 19.52 21.80 14.22
CA PRO A 31 20.26 21.18 15.33
C PRO A 31 19.50 21.12 16.69
N GLU A 32 20.20 20.68 17.76
CA GLU A 32 19.67 20.39 19.10
C GLU A 32 19.57 21.57 20.12
N LEU A 33 18.97 21.24 21.28
CA LEU A 33 19.16 21.76 22.67
C LEU A 33 18.20 22.85 23.20
N PRO A 34 17.98 22.93 24.55
CA PRO A 34 18.44 22.05 25.64
C PRO A 34 17.31 21.40 26.49
N ARG A 35 17.70 20.45 27.34
CA ARG A 35 16.81 19.75 28.30
C ARG A 35 16.51 20.58 29.55
N GLN A 36 15.31 20.44 30.12
CA GLN A 36 15.07 20.60 31.56
C GLN A 36 14.24 19.43 32.12
N ARG A 37 14.53 19.01 33.35
CA ARG A 37 13.73 18.08 34.18
C ARG A 37 13.40 18.84 35.48
N TYR A 38 12.18 18.83 36.02
CA TYR A 38 11.62 17.90 37.02
C TYR A 38 10.50 18.67 37.79
N PRO A 39 9.65 18.06 38.65
CA PRO A 39 9.34 16.64 38.88
C PRO A 39 7.81 16.33 38.76
N LEU A 40 7.38 15.14 39.17
CA LEU A 40 5.97 14.77 39.38
C LEU A 40 5.41 15.37 40.70
N ASN A 41 4.09 15.52 40.79
CA ASN A 41 3.26 14.99 41.89
C ASN A 41 1.75 15.07 41.57
N ASP A 42 0.95 14.30 42.32
CA ASP A 42 -0.42 13.86 41.99
C ASP A 42 -1.59 14.82 42.37
N PRO A 43 -2.81 14.60 41.85
CA PRO A 43 -3.95 15.54 41.94
C PRO A 43 -4.83 15.38 43.20
N PRO A 44 -5.82 16.28 43.40
CA PRO A 44 -7.18 15.81 43.65
C PRO A 44 -8.34 16.64 43.05
N THR A 45 -9.26 15.92 42.39
CA THR A 45 -10.72 15.87 42.63
C THR A 45 -11.61 17.13 42.74
N SER A 46 -12.80 17.00 42.13
CA SER A 46 -14.09 17.67 42.41
C SER A 46 -14.42 18.99 41.68
N ALA A 47 -15.72 19.16 41.39
CA ALA A 47 -16.32 20.30 40.70
C ALA A 47 -17.49 20.86 41.53
N PHE A 48 -17.86 22.14 41.40
CA PHE A 48 -19.24 22.60 41.70
C PHE A 48 -19.58 23.99 41.08
N ARG A 49 -20.67 24.02 40.29
CA ARG A 49 -21.65 25.09 39.95
C ARG A 49 -21.31 26.62 39.90
N MET A 50 -21.58 27.19 38.71
CA MET A 50 -22.51 28.32 38.37
C MET A 50 -22.46 29.72 39.04
N ALA A 51 -22.75 30.73 38.19
CA ALA A 51 -23.45 32.02 38.45
C ALA A 51 -22.72 33.11 39.27
N GLN A 52 -22.94 34.43 39.11
CA GLN A 52 -23.70 35.29 38.16
C GLN A 52 -23.06 36.72 38.19
N ALA A 53 -22.71 37.37 37.07
CA ALA A 53 -23.49 38.37 36.30
C ALA A 53 -23.37 39.87 36.72
N THR A 54 -23.71 40.78 35.78
CA THR A 54 -23.82 42.27 35.86
C THR A 54 -22.52 43.11 35.86
N GLY A 55 -22.53 44.32 35.26
CA GLY A 55 -21.42 45.29 35.36
C GLY A 55 -21.05 46.22 34.17
N ALA A 56 -22.00 46.79 33.43
CA ALA A 56 -21.78 47.95 32.52
C ALA A 56 -22.43 49.23 33.16
N PRO A 57 -22.30 50.50 32.65
CA PRO A 57 -21.91 50.93 31.29
C PRO A 57 -21.18 52.32 31.13
N ILE A 58 -20.90 52.73 29.86
CA ILE A 58 -20.56 54.10 29.30
C ILE A 58 -19.39 54.92 29.93
N GLU A 59 -18.77 55.97 29.37
CA GLU A 59 -18.86 56.84 28.14
C GLU A 59 -17.42 57.43 27.89
N GLU A 60 -16.94 58.14 26.84
CA GLU A 60 -17.37 58.62 25.51
C GLU A 60 -16.10 59.02 24.66
N ASN A 61 -16.26 59.46 23.40
CA ASN A 61 -15.37 60.36 22.60
C ASN A 61 -13.99 59.87 22.05
N LEU A 62 -13.54 60.21 20.82
CA LEU A 62 -14.11 61.04 19.74
C LEU A 62 -13.70 60.53 18.32
N SER A 63 -14.38 60.99 17.27
CA SER A 63 -14.33 60.50 15.87
C SER A 63 -13.76 61.60 14.91
N PRO A 64 -13.99 61.68 13.55
CA PRO A 64 -14.68 60.80 12.57
C PRO A 64 -14.14 60.75 11.09
N GLN A 65 -14.85 60.02 10.20
CA GLN A 65 -14.97 60.13 8.70
C GLN A 65 -13.84 59.58 7.79
N ASN A 66 -14.04 58.99 6.58
CA ASN A 66 -15.16 58.37 5.79
C ASN A 66 -14.47 57.36 4.79
N GLY A 67 -15.06 56.38 4.08
CA GLY A 67 -16.39 56.17 3.46
C GLY A 67 -16.41 56.70 2.01
N GLY A 68 -16.70 55.96 0.91
CA GLY A 68 -17.13 54.57 0.66
C GLY A 68 -16.97 54.18 -0.85
N ILE A 69 -17.67 53.15 -1.36
CA ILE A 69 -17.42 52.47 -2.69
C ILE A 69 -18.75 52.12 -3.40
N PRO A 70 -18.96 52.37 -4.73
CA PRO A 70 -18.97 51.29 -5.76
C PRO A 70 -18.69 51.69 -7.25
N SER A 71 -18.85 50.70 -8.16
CA SER A 71 -18.84 50.73 -9.66
C SER A 71 -20.16 51.32 -10.28
N PRO A 72 -20.40 51.49 -11.63
CA PRO A 72 -19.80 50.81 -12.82
C PRO A 72 -19.57 51.66 -14.13
N PHE A 73 -19.27 50.96 -15.26
CA PHE A 73 -19.05 51.41 -16.66
C PHE A 73 -20.28 52.08 -17.38
N PRO A 74 -20.20 52.50 -18.68
CA PRO A 74 -19.34 53.50 -19.36
C PRO A 74 -20.20 54.54 -20.16
N PRO A 75 -19.66 55.51 -20.95
CA PRO A 75 -19.59 55.29 -22.42
C PRO A 75 -18.62 56.16 -23.29
N ARG A 76 -18.20 55.57 -24.43
CA ARG A 76 -18.05 56.11 -25.82
C ARG A 76 -17.13 57.30 -26.21
N PHE A 77 -16.51 57.08 -27.39
CA PHE A 77 -16.14 57.98 -28.51
C PHE A 77 -17.14 59.15 -28.79
N VAL A 78 -16.87 60.18 -29.62
CA VAL A 78 -16.29 60.20 -31.00
C VAL A 78 -15.52 61.55 -31.30
N PRO A 79 -15.08 61.93 -32.54
CA PRO A 79 -13.81 62.65 -32.72
C PRO A 79 -13.93 64.10 -33.21
N GLN A 80 -12.79 64.79 -33.39
CA GLN A 80 -12.60 65.75 -34.48
C GLN A 80 -11.19 65.69 -35.10
N GLY A 81 -11.15 65.96 -36.40
CA GLY A 81 -10.02 66.44 -37.20
C GLY A 81 -10.61 67.15 -38.43
N PRO A 82 -9.84 67.49 -39.47
CA PRO A 82 -8.39 67.50 -39.59
C PRO A 82 -7.82 68.94 -39.72
N ALA A 83 -6.50 69.07 -39.71
CA ALA A 83 -5.80 70.26 -40.21
C ALA A 83 -4.66 69.81 -41.14
N LEU A 84 -4.50 70.47 -42.29
CA LEU A 84 -3.60 70.07 -43.37
C LEU A 84 -2.47 71.07 -43.57
N ILE A 85 -1.26 70.54 -43.87
CA ILE A 85 -0.18 71.19 -44.65
C ILE A 85 0.56 72.34 -43.88
N PRO A 86 1.91 72.51 -44.03
CA PRO A 86 2.75 72.07 -45.15
C PRO A 86 3.96 71.17 -44.84
N LEU A 87 4.46 70.53 -45.91
CA LEU A 87 5.78 69.90 -46.00
C LEU A 87 6.86 70.93 -46.40
N PRO A 88 8.05 70.86 -45.81
CA PRO A 88 9.32 71.21 -46.45
C PRO A 88 10.25 69.96 -46.52
N PRO A 89 11.45 70.04 -47.09
CA PRO A 89 11.79 69.40 -48.36
C PRO A 89 12.41 67.99 -48.22
N LEU A 90 12.60 67.35 -49.39
CA LEU A 90 13.39 66.12 -49.55
C LEU A 90 14.91 66.35 -49.34
N ASP A 91 15.63 65.23 -49.31
CA ASP A 91 17.08 65.07 -49.44
C ASP A 91 17.99 65.48 -48.25
N GLN A 92 18.13 64.56 -47.29
CA GLN A 92 19.45 63.96 -46.99
C GLN A 92 19.28 62.45 -46.72
N GLU A 93 20.28 61.65 -47.09
CA GLU A 93 20.20 60.17 -47.07
C GLU A 93 20.75 59.54 -45.78
N SER A 94 20.12 58.41 -45.40
CA SER A 94 20.69 57.30 -44.63
C SER A 94 21.00 57.47 -43.12
N PRO A 95 21.05 56.36 -42.35
CA PRO A 95 20.76 54.98 -42.73
C PRO A 95 19.29 54.58 -42.50
N ALA A 96 18.83 53.54 -43.19
CA ALA A 96 17.49 53.01 -43.03
C ALA A 96 17.27 52.35 -41.67
N THR A 97 16.05 52.47 -41.13
CA THR A 97 15.50 51.51 -40.16
C THR A 97 15.31 50.17 -40.86
N SER A 98 16.29 49.27 -40.78
CA SER A 98 16.07 47.88 -41.16
C SER A 98 15.11 47.22 -40.17
N ALA A 99 14.29 46.29 -40.68
CA ALA A 99 13.14 45.75 -39.96
C ALA A 99 13.57 44.91 -38.73
N PRO A 100 12.72 44.82 -37.67
CA PRO A 100 13.01 44.02 -36.47
C PRO A 100 13.37 42.56 -36.77
N ASN A 101 12.88 41.99 -37.89
CA ASN A 101 13.26 40.67 -38.37
C ASN A 101 14.79 40.51 -38.51
N GLN A 102 15.52 41.50 -39.03
CA GLN A 102 16.97 41.35 -39.27
C GLN A 102 17.80 41.20 -37.99
N GLU A 103 17.38 41.82 -36.89
CA GLU A 103 18.06 41.62 -35.60
C GLU A 103 17.64 40.28 -34.96
N LEU A 104 16.42 39.80 -35.20
CA LEU A 104 15.99 38.46 -34.78
C LEU A 104 16.76 37.37 -35.53
N ASP A 105 16.81 37.42 -36.87
CA ASP A 105 17.59 36.51 -37.74
C ASP A 105 19.07 36.41 -37.28
N ARG A 106 19.62 37.56 -36.85
CA ARG A 106 20.99 37.70 -36.34
C ARG A 106 21.16 37.09 -34.94
N ILE A 107 20.20 37.28 -34.02
CA ILE A 107 20.25 36.68 -32.69
C ILE A 107 20.04 35.17 -32.77
N GLU A 108 19.18 34.68 -33.67
CA GLU A 108 19.06 33.25 -34.00
C GLU A 108 20.37 32.67 -34.51
N SER A 109 21.02 33.34 -35.47
CA SER A 109 22.35 32.96 -35.97
C SER A 109 23.41 32.91 -34.85
N LEU A 110 23.35 33.83 -33.88
CA LEU A 110 24.23 33.85 -32.71
C LEU A 110 23.89 32.74 -31.69
N ALA A 111 22.62 32.42 -31.49
CA ALA A 111 22.18 31.32 -30.64
C ALA A 111 22.66 29.97 -31.20
N VAL A 112 22.46 29.72 -32.49
CA VAL A 112 22.96 28.52 -33.19
C VAL A 112 24.49 28.44 -33.11
N ALA A 113 25.21 29.53 -33.35
CA ALA A 113 26.66 29.57 -33.25
C ALA A 113 27.19 29.39 -31.81
N ALA A 114 26.41 29.73 -30.79
CA ALA A 114 26.75 29.47 -29.38
C ALA A 114 26.51 27.99 -29.01
N LEU A 115 25.38 27.42 -29.42
CA LEU A 115 25.05 26.01 -29.23
C LEU A 115 26.09 25.08 -29.91
N GLN A 116 26.50 25.39 -31.15
CA GLN A 116 27.56 24.68 -31.87
C GLN A 116 28.95 24.76 -31.22
N ARG A 117 29.15 25.65 -30.24
CA ARG A 117 30.40 25.85 -29.50
C ARG A 117 30.30 25.41 -28.04
N GLU A 118 29.16 24.85 -27.63
CA GLU A 118 28.85 24.53 -26.24
C GLU A 118 28.97 25.73 -25.28
N ASP A 119 28.84 26.96 -25.79
CA ASP A 119 28.76 28.17 -24.96
C ASP A 119 27.33 28.32 -24.43
N TRP A 120 27.01 27.47 -23.45
CA TRP A 120 25.68 27.38 -22.83
C TRP A 120 25.22 28.73 -22.27
N LYS A 121 26.14 29.60 -21.82
CA LYS A 121 25.81 30.93 -21.28
C LYS A 121 25.45 31.92 -22.38
N ALA A 122 26.17 31.90 -23.51
CA ALA A 122 25.79 32.70 -24.66
C ALA A 122 24.50 32.17 -25.31
N ALA A 123 24.33 30.85 -25.41
CA ALA A 123 23.11 30.22 -25.92
C ALA A 123 21.89 30.60 -25.06
N GLU A 124 21.97 30.42 -23.73
CA GLU A 124 20.93 30.85 -22.78
C GLU A 124 20.56 32.33 -22.96
N LYS A 125 21.58 33.21 -23.09
CA LYS A 125 21.36 34.64 -23.31
C LYS A 125 20.64 34.93 -24.62
N TYR A 126 21.09 34.37 -25.75
CA TYR A 126 20.50 34.66 -27.06
C TYR A 126 19.09 34.05 -27.22
N LEU A 127 18.86 32.85 -26.69
CA LEU A 127 17.53 32.22 -26.66
C LEU A 127 16.52 33.01 -25.81
N ASN A 128 16.94 33.53 -24.65
CA ASN A 128 16.10 34.44 -23.87
C ASN A 128 15.82 35.77 -24.61
N GLN A 129 16.77 36.28 -25.41
CA GLN A 129 16.54 37.48 -26.23
C GLN A 129 15.54 37.22 -27.38
N ILE A 130 15.56 36.02 -27.99
CA ILE A 130 14.57 35.61 -29.00
C ILE A 130 13.18 35.54 -28.38
N LEU A 131 13.02 34.85 -27.25
CA LEU A 131 11.73 34.69 -26.56
C LEU A 131 11.17 36.02 -26.01
N ALA A 132 12.03 36.95 -25.61
CA ALA A 132 11.61 38.29 -25.21
C ALA A 132 11.12 39.17 -26.38
N GLN A 133 11.56 38.90 -27.61
CA GLN A 133 11.10 39.60 -28.82
C GLN A 133 9.90 38.89 -29.48
N ASN A 134 9.86 37.56 -29.42
CA ASN A 134 8.80 36.71 -29.94
C ASN A 134 8.43 35.62 -28.90
N PRO A 135 7.48 35.91 -27.99
CA PRO A 135 6.99 34.94 -27.00
C PRO A 135 6.36 33.66 -27.58
N THR A 136 6.04 33.67 -28.89
CA THR A 136 5.52 32.54 -29.65
C THR A 136 6.59 31.80 -30.47
N HIS A 137 7.89 32.04 -30.21
CA HIS A 137 8.98 31.32 -30.88
C HIS A 137 9.17 29.89 -30.34
N ARG A 138 8.43 28.97 -30.95
CA ARG A 138 8.34 27.54 -30.60
C ARG A 138 9.71 26.89 -30.37
N ASP A 139 10.60 26.96 -31.36
CA ASP A 139 11.84 26.20 -31.33
C ASP A 139 12.88 26.82 -30.39
N ALA A 140 12.90 28.14 -30.22
CA ALA A 140 13.72 28.78 -29.20
C ALA A 140 13.34 28.34 -27.79
N LEU A 141 12.04 28.19 -27.50
CA LEU A 141 11.55 27.68 -26.21
C LEU A 141 11.94 26.20 -26.02
N LYS A 142 11.71 25.35 -27.03
CA LYS A 142 12.09 23.93 -27.00
C LYS A 142 13.58 23.71 -26.76
N VAL A 143 14.43 24.46 -27.47
CA VAL A 143 15.90 24.34 -27.35
C VAL A 143 16.36 24.83 -25.99
N LEU A 144 15.86 25.98 -25.52
CA LEU A 144 16.24 26.52 -24.20
C LEU A 144 15.80 25.60 -23.05
N ALA A 145 14.58 25.07 -23.10
CA ALA A 145 14.06 24.15 -22.08
C ALA A 145 14.85 22.83 -22.02
N ASN A 146 15.16 22.22 -23.17
CA ASN A 146 15.97 21.00 -23.21
C ASN A 146 17.43 21.27 -22.78
N MET A 147 18.00 22.42 -23.12
CA MET A 147 19.34 22.82 -22.69
C MET A 147 19.41 23.07 -21.17
N LEU A 148 18.39 23.68 -20.56
CA LEU A 148 18.35 23.85 -19.10
C LEU A 148 18.31 22.49 -18.39
N ARG A 149 17.51 21.55 -18.91
CA ARG A 149 17.37 20.19 -18.38
C ARG A 149 18.64 19.34 -18.54
N SER A 150 19.27 19.35 -19.72
CA SER A 150 20.56 18.65 -19.94
C SER A 150 21.76 19.28 -19.23
N ARG A 151 21.55 20.42 -18.56
CA ARG A 151 22.52 21.11 -17.70
C ARG A 151 22.11 21.07 -16.21
N GLU A 152 21.32 20.07 -15.82
CA GLU A 152 20.92 19.80 -14.42
C GLU A 152 20.17 20.97 -13.75
N ARG A 153 19.41 21.76 -14.55
CA ARG A 153 18.56 22.86 -14.08
C ARG A 153 17.07 22.64 -14.43
N PRO A 154 16.45 21.51 -14.05
CA PRO A 154 15.05 21.23 -14.34
C PRO A 154 14.12 22.28 -13.72
N ALA A 155 14.39 22.73 -12.49
CA ALA A 155 13.67 23.82 -11.84
C ALA A 155 13.62 25.13 -12.65
N ASP A 156 14.64 25.45 -13.43
CA ASP A 156 14.64 26.65 -14.28
C ASP A 156 13.87 26.41 -15.59
N ALA A 157 13.94 25.19 -16.15
CA ALA A 157 13.12 24.79 -17.29
C ALA A 157 11.62 24.79 -16.93
N VAL A 158 11.26 24.32 -15.72
CA VAL A 158 9.89 24.39 -15.19
C VAL A 158 9.39 25.83 -15.14
N LYS A 159 10.14 26.76 -14.54
CA LYS A 159 9.79 28.21 -14.49
C LYS A 159 9.63 28.82 -15.89
N LEU A 160 10.56 28.51 -16.80
CA LEU A 160 10.53 28.99 -18.18
C LEU A 160 9.28 28.51 -18.91
N LEU A 161 8.98 27.22 -18.83
CA LEU A 161 7.83 26.62 -19.51
C LEU A 161 6.52 27.09 -18.89
N GLN A 162 6.46 27.30 -17.57
CA GLN A 162 5.33 27.97 -16.89
C GLN A 162 5.11 29.39 -17.41
N GLN A 163 6.17 30.19 -17.56
CA GLN A 163 6.09 31.57 -18.07
C GLN A 163 5.47 31.63 -19.48
N TYR A 164 5.83 30.70 -20.37
CA TYR A 164 5.35 30.69 -21.75
C TYR A 164 4.16 29.75 -21.99
N HIS A 165 3.66 29.01 -21.00
CA HIS A 165 2.60 28.00 -21.15
C HIS A 165 1.35 28.54 -21.85
N ALA A 166 0.93 29.77 -21.53
CA ALA A 166 -0.24 30.42 -22.13
C ALA A 166 -0.11 30.71 -23.64
N HIS A 167 1.10 30.64 -24.22
CA HIS A 167 1.35 30.77 -25.66
C HIS A 167 1.36 29.42 -26.39
N PHE A 168 1.42 28.30 -25.65
CA PHE A 168 1.66 26.95 -26.19
C PHE A 168 0.78 25.88 -25.53
N SER A 169 -0.39 26.24 -24.98
CA SER A 169 -1.33 25.32 -24.32
C SER A 169 -1.82 24.18 -25.22
N ASP A 170 -1.76 24.40 -26.53
CA ASP A 170 -2.29 23.53 -27.57
C ASP A 170 -1.13 22.84 -28.35
N ASP A 171 0.12 22.98 -27.87
CA ASP A 171 1.32 22.34 -28.43
C ASP A 171 1.69 21.11 -27.59
N ALA A 172 1.45 19.92 -28.15
CA ALA A 172 1.72 18.65 -27.47
C ALA A 172 3.20 18.46 -27.12
N GLU A 173 4.12 18.89 -27.98
CA GLU A 173 5.56 18.68 -27.81
C GLU A 173 6.12 19.58 -26.69
N ILE A 174 5.72 20.85 -26.65
CA ILE A 174 6.10 21.76 -25.55
C ILE A 174 5.45 21.31 -24.24
N THR A 175 4.20 20.82 -24.28
CA THR A 175 3.50 20.26 -23.12
C THR A 175 4.15 18.97 -22.60
N MET A 176 4.72 18.14 -23.49
CA MET A 176 5.54 16.98 -23.13
C MET A 176 6.87 17.42 -22.52
N ILE A 177 7.58 18.37 -23.13
CA ILE A 177 8.86 18.90 -22.62
C ILE A 177 8.66 19.50 -21.22
N TYR A 178 7.50 20.13 -20.95
CA TYR A 178 7.13 20.61 -19.61
C TYR A 178 6.80 19.47 -18.63
N GLY A 179 6.07 18.45 -19.07
CA GLY A 179 5.86 17.24 -18.26
C GLY A 179 7.17 16.54 -17.87
N ARG A 180 8.12 16.47 -18.80
CA ARG A 180 9.46 15.95 -18.54
C ARG A 180 10.30 16.87 -17.65
N ALA A 181 10.17 18.20 -17.79
CA ALA A 181 10.81 19.17 -16.90
C ALA A 181 10.35 19.01 -15.45
N LEU A 182 9.04 18.80 -15.25
CA LEU A 182 8.44 18.55 -13.94
C LEU A 182 8.90 17.21 -13.36
N LEU A 183 9.01 16.16 -14.19
CA LEU A 183 9.47 14.84 -13.75
C LEU A 183 10.93 14.88 -13.27
N GLU A 184 11.80 15.50 -14.06
CA GLU A 184 13.20 15.75 -13.70
C GLU A 184 13.35 16.76 -12.54
N ASN A 185 12.27 17.43 -12.12
CA ASN A 185 12.20 18.31 -10.94
C ASN A 185 11.45 17.66 -9.76
N GLU A 186 11.24 16.34 -9.78
CA GLU A 186 10.53 15.54 -8.76
C GLU A 186 9.04 15.89 -8.57
N GLU A 187 8.49 16.84 -9.33
CA GLU A 187 7.07 17.24 -9.36
C GLU A 187 6.19 16.21 -10.11
N THR A 188 6.39 14.93 -9.81
CA THR A 188 5.81 13.75 -10.48
C THR A 188 4.31 13.85 -10.71
N ASP A 189 3.58 14.35 -9.71
CA ASP A 189 2.12 14.50 -9.76
C ASP A 189 1.67 15.58 -10.78
N ALA A 190 2.49 16.62 -10.97
CA ALA A 190 2.30 17.63 -12.02
C ALA A 190 2.81 17.14 -13.39
N ALA A 191 3.91 16.37 -13.42
CA ALA A 191 4.44 15.72 -14.61
C ALA A 191 3.38 14.83 -15.28
N ILE A 192 2.74 13.94 -14.51
CA ILE A 192 1.65 13.08 -14.99
C ILE A 192 0.51 13.92 -15.59
N ARG A 193 0.10 15.01 -14.94
CA ARG A 193 -0.96 15.90 -15.46
C ARG A 193 -0.56 16.57 -16.79
N SER A 194 0.68 17.02 -16.94
CA SER A 194 1.16 17.63 -18.18
C SER A 194 1.33 16.60 -19.30
N LEU A 195 1.89 15.42 -19.01
CA LEU A 195 2.08 14.35 -20.00
C LEU A 195 0.75 13.79 -20.52
N LEU A 196 -0.26 13.64 -19.64
CA LEU A 196 -1.63 13.31 -20.05
C LEU A 196 -2.30 14.43 -20.86
N ALA A 197 -1.94 15.69 -20.64
CA ALA A 197 -2.40 16.79 -21.47
C ALA A 197 -1.78 16.73 -22.87
N ALA A 198 -0.47 16.40 -22.98
CA ALA A 198 0.22 16.19 -24.25
C ALA A 198 -0.40 15.03 -25.04
N GLU A 199 -0.59 13.85 -24.44
CA GLU A 199 -1.25 12.68 -25.08
C GLU A 199 -2.67 13.01 -25.57
N ARG A 200 -3.39 13.89 -24.88
CA ARG A 200 -4.73 14.32 -25.28
C ARG A 200 -4.74 15.32 -26.44
N ILE A 201 -3.66 16.11 -26.59
CA ILE A 201 -3.50 17.05 -27.72
C ILE A 201 -3.07 16.27 -28.97
N ASP A 202 -2.08 15.39 -28.84
CA ASP A 202 -1.65 14.47 -29.89
C ASP A 202 -1.45 13.03 -29.34
N PRO A 203 -2.41 12.12 -29.56
CA PRO A 203 -2.31 10.71 -29.17
C PRO A 203 -1.27 9.88 -29.93
N LYS A 204 -0.54 10.49 -30.88
CA LYS A 204 0.54 9.90 -31.67
C LYS A 204 1.90 10.58 -31.45
N LEU A 205 2.00 11.53 -30.50
CA LEU A 205 3.28 12.15 -30.20
C LEU A 205 4.25 11.10 -29.59
N ASP A 206 5.39 10.92 -30.27
CA ASP A 206 6.48 10.04 -29.86
C ASP A 206 6.91 10.28 -28.42
N ASP A 207 7.40 9.22 -27.76
CA ASP A 207 8.02 9.20 -26.43
C ASP A 207 7.10 9.61 -25.25
N VAL A 208 5.94 10.24 -25.48
CA VAL A 208 4.97 10.63 -24.42
C VAL A 208 4.61 9.44 -23.53
N ARG A 209 4.40 8.26 -24.11
CA ARG A 209 4.03 7.04 -23.39
C ARG A 209 5.18 6.43 -22.59
N PHE A 210 6.42 6.60 -23.06
CA PHE A 210 7.62 6.31 -22.26
C PHE A 210 7.70 7.24 -21.05
N PHE A 211 7.58 8.57 -21.23
CA PHE A 211 7.62 9.52 -20.11
C PHE A 211 6.44 9.35 -19.13
N LEU A 212 5.24 9.01 -19.61
CA LEU A 212 4.12 8.59 -18.75
C LEU A 212 4.47 7.33 -17.96
N GLY A 213 5.10 6.35 -18.60
CA GLY A 213 5.65 5.15 -17.96
C GLY A 213 6.56 5.48 -16.79
N SER A 214 7.61 6.28 -17.04
CA SER A 214 8.57 6.71 -16.02
C SER A 214 7.91 7.52 -14.90
N ALA A 215 7.01 8.45 -15.23
CA ALA A 215 6.27 9.24 -14.25
C ALA A 215 5.34 8.39 -13.37
N TYR A 216 4.73 7.35 -13.95
CA TYR A 216 3.97 6.38 -13.18
C TYR A 216 4.86 5.47 -12.32
N LEU A 217 6.08 5.10 -12.73
CA LEU A 217 7.03 4.38 -11.88
C LEU A 217 7.45 5.20 -10.66
N GLN A 218 7.80 6.48 -10.86
CA GLN A 218 8.20 7.38 -9.78
C GLN A 218 7.03 7.67 -8.80
N ALA A 219 5.78 7.59 -9.26
CA ALA A 219 4.59 7.65 -8.42
C ALA A 219 4.23 6.30 -7.73
N GLU A 220 5.08 5.29 -7.81
CA GLU A 220 4.81 3.89 -7.44
C GLU A 220 3.55 3.25 -8.10
N LEU A 221 3.19 3.62 -9.34
CA LEU A 221 2.00 3.13 -10.06
C LEU A 221 2.34 2.18 -11.23
N PRO A 222 2.97 1.00 -10.98
CA PRO A 222 3.50 0.16 -12.06
C PRO A 222 2.44 -0.49 -12.97
N MET A 223 1.18 -0.69 -12.54
CA MET A 223 0.12 -1.12 -13.48
C MET A 223 -0.18 -0.04 -14.51
N LYS A 224 -0.21 1.23 -14.10
CA LYS A 224 -0.35 2.36 -15.05
C LYS A 224 0.90 2.55 -15.90
N ALA A 225 2.09 2.44 -15.28
CA ALA A 225 3.36 2.58 -16.00
C ALA A 225 3.45 1.59 -17.16
N TRP A 226 3.26 0.32 -16.84
CA TRP A 226 3.25 -0.77 -17.81
C TRP A 226 2.16 -0.61 -18.88
N SER A 227 0.94 -0.23 -18.48
CA SER A 227 -0.16 0.01 -19.42
C SER A 227 0.05 1.21 -20.34
N ALA A 228 0.93 2.16 -20.00
CA ALA A 228 1.30 3.28 -20.87
C ALA A 228 2.36 2.85 -21.91
N VAL A 229 3.45 2.23 -21.45
CA VAL A 229 4.58 1.82 -22.31
C VAL A 229 4.22 0.71 -23.31
N GLN A 230 3.25 -0.14 -22.98
CA GLN A 230 2.69 -1.17 -23.88
C GLN A 230 2.11 -0.62 -25.21
N GLN A 231 1.94 0.71 -25.36
CA GLN A 231 1.26 1.31 -26.52
C GLN A 231 2.01 2.50 -27.15
N GLY A 232 3.30 2.70 -26.86
CA GLY A 232 4.09 3.83 -27.39
C GLY A 232 4.79 3.57 -28.72
N GLU A 233 4.57 4.45 -29.71
CA GLU A 233 5.55 4.75 -30.77
C GLU A 233 6.65 5.66 -30.17
N ASN A 234 7.90 5.55 -30.63
CA ASN A 234 9.05 6.29 -30.07
C ASN A 234 9.91 6.90 -31.19
N SER A 235 10.49 8.06 -30.91
CA SER A 235 11.24 8.89 -31.86
C SER A 235 12.55 8.24 -32.35
N SER A 236 13.04 7.23 -31.62
CA SER A 236 14.32 6.57 -31.88
C SER A 236 14.40 5.14 -31.34
N ALA A 237 15.36 4.37 -31.87
CA ALA A 237 15.67 3.03 -31.40
C ALA A 237 16.18 3.01 -29.95
N GLU A 238 16.85 4.08 -29.48
CA GLU A 238 17.31 4.16 -28.09
C GLU A 238 16.14 4.52 -27.14
N ALA A 239 15.26 5.46 -27.52
CA ALA A 239 14.02 5.73 -26.77
C ALA A 239 13.15 4.46 -26.64
N SER A 240 13.09 3.65 -27.70
CA SER A 240 12.42 2.34 -27.69
C SER A 240 13.01 1.38 -26.65
N GLN A 241 14.33 1.43 -26.40
CA GLN A 241 14.96 0.63 -25.35
C GLN A 241 14.74 1.19 -23.95
N TYR A 242 14.72 2.51 -23.75
CA TYR A 242 14.29 3.08 -22.47
C TYR A 242 12.80 2.77 -22.17
N GLN A 243 11.94 2.68 -23.19
CA GLN A 243 10.56 2.19 -23.03
C GLN A 243 10.53 0.71 -22.59
N LEU A 244 11.34 -0.17 -23.20
CA LEU A 244 11.46 -1.58 -22.79
C LEU A 244 12.03 -1.74 -21.36
N LEU A 245 13.02 -0.93 -20.97
CA LEU A 245 13.52 -0.91 -19.59
C LEU A 245 12.44 -0.44 -18.60
N THR A 246 11.63 0.54 -18.99
CA THR A 246 10.49 1.02 -18.18
C THR A 246 9.40 -0.05 -18.03
N GLU A 247 9.09 -0.80 -19.10
CA GLU A 247 8.21 -1.97 -19.03
C GLU A 247 8.78 -3.06 -18.12
N ALA A 248 10.06 -3.40 -18.30
CA ALA A 248 10.73 -4.41 -17.50
C ALA A 248 10.71 -4.06 -16.01
N THR A 249 11.07 -2.82 -15.64
CA THR A 249 11.01 -2.33 -14.25
C THR A 249 9.58 -2.30 -13.70
N ALA A 250 8.58 -1.92 -14.50
CA ALA A 250 7.17 -1.98 -14.08
C ALA A 250 6.72 -3.41 -13.79
N LEU A 251 7.02 -4.36 -14.68
CA LEU A 251 6.78 -5.79 -14.47
C LEU A 251 7.54 -6.31 -13.25
N ALA A 252 8.76 -5.85 -13.02
CA ALA A 252 9.60 -6.23 -11.89
C ALA A 252 8.97 -5.75 -10.55
N GLN A 253 8.49 -4.49 -10.47
CA GLN A 253 7.72 -3.97 -9.33
C GLN A 253 6.37 -4.69 -9.14
N LEU A 254 5.79 -5.29 -10.18
CA LEU A 254 4.61 -6.17 -10.10
C LEU A 254 4.95 -7.63 -9.73
N GLY A 255 6.20 -7.90 -9.34
CA GLY A 255 6.70 -9.23 -8.97
C GLY A 255 6.89 -10.18 -10.16
N GLN A 256 6.72 -9.71 -11.40
CA GLN A 256 6.81 -10.53 -12.62
C GLN A 256 8.27 -10.73 -13.06
N LEU A 257 9.14 -11.12 -12.12
CA LEU A 257 10.60 -11.12 -12.26
C LEU A 257 11.11 -11.89 -13.48
N ARG A 258 10.41 -12.96 -13.90
CA ARG A 258 10.74 -13.72 -15.12
C ARG A 258 10.58 -12.89 -16.39
N GLN A 259 9.51 -12.11 -16.47
CA GLN A 259 9.20 -11.28 -17.65
C GLN A 259 10.17 -10.09 -17.69
N ALA A 260 10.46 -9.50 -16.53
CA ALA A 260 11.50 -8.49 -16.37
C ALA A 260 12.89 -9.00 -16.81
N ASP A 261 13.42 -10.11 -16.27
CA ASP A 261 14.72 -10.68 -16.69
C ASP A 261 14.73 -11.07 -18.18
N THR A 262 13.58 -11.39 -18.78
CA THR A 262 13.48 -11.64 -20.23
C THR A 262 13.67 -10.35 -21.04
N ILE A 263 12.97 -9.26 -20.72
CA ILE A 263 13.08 -7.98 -21.44
C ILE A 263 14.42 -7.30 -21.16
N PHE A 264 14.90 -7.32 -19.91
CA PHE A 264 16.26 -6.85 -19.61
C PHE A 264 17.32 -7.67 -20.37
N PHE A 265 17.13 -8.97 -20.56
CA PHE A 265 18.04 -9.79 -21.37
C PHE A 265 18.00 -9.41 -22.85
N GLU A 266 16.83 -9.10 -23.40
CA GLU A 266 16.68 -8.62 -24.77
C GLU A 266 17.44 -7.29 -24.99
N VAL A 267 17.21 -6.30 -24.12
CA VAL A 267 17.91 -5.00 -24.17
C VAL A 267 19.43 -5.16 -24.02
N PHE A 268 19.87 -5.97 -23.05
CA PHE A 268 21.29 -6.30 -22.86
C PHE A 268 21.93 -7.03 -24.06
N SER A 269 21.16 -7.82 -24.81
CA SER A 269 21.68 -8.61 -25.94
C SER A 269 21.86 -7.81 -27.24
N ASN A 270 21.22 -6.63 -27.35
CA ASN A 270 21.30 -5.78 -28.54
C ASN A 270 21.21 -4.27 -28.20
N PRO A 271 22.10 -3.75 -27.34
CA PRO A 271 21.98 -2.39 -26.80
C PRO A 271 22.30 -1.32 -27.86
N GLN A 272 21.53 -0.22 -27.86
CA GLN A 272 21.84 0.96 -28.70
C GLN A 272 22.98 1.81 -28.12
N SER A 273 23.15 1.81 -26.80
CA SER A 273 24.22 2.56 -26.11
C SER A 273 24.75 1.78 -24.90
N GLN A 274 25.98 2.10 -24.48
CA GLN A 274 26.63 1.43 -23.34
C GLN A 274 25.86 1.64 -22.03
N ALA A 275 25.30 2.84 -21.80
CA ALA A 275 24.50 3.12 -20.60
C ALA A 275 23.24 2.25 -20.51
N VAL A 276 22.58 2.00 -21.65
CA VAL A 276 21.43 1.08 -21.74
C VAL A 276 21.85 -0.37 -21.47
N ALA A 277 23.03 -0.79 -21.94
CA ALA A 277 23.57 -2.12 -21.63
C ALA A 277 23.88 -2.29 -20.14
N GLU A 278 24.57 -1.33 -19.52
CA GLU A 278 24.91 -1.34 -18.10
C GLU A 278 23.67 -1.30 -17.21
N MET A 279 22.67 -0.48 -17.55
CA MET A 279 21.39 -0.44 -16.83
C MET A 279 20.66 -1.80 -16.90
N ALA A 280 20.61 -2.41 -18.09
CA ALA A 280 20.02 -3.74 -18.28
C ALA A 280 20.80 -4.85 -17.55
N GLU A 281 22.13 -4.77 -17.47
CA GLU A 281 22.95 -5.73 -16.73
C GLU A 281 22.73 -5.62 -15.21
N ASN A 282 22.75 -4.39 -14.68
CA ASN A 282 22.55 -4.11 -13.25
C ASN A 282 21.21 -4.68 -12.74
N TYR A 283 20.09 -4.36 -13.39
CA TYR A 283 18.78 -4.90 -12.98
C TYR A 283 18.75 -6.44 -12.98
N ARG A 284 19.44 -7.10 -13.92
CA ARG A 284 19.51 -8.56 -13.99
C ARG A 284 20.45 -9.17 -12.96
N HIS A 285 21.46 -8.44 -12.51
CA HIS A 285 22.33 -8.82 -11.41
C HIS A 285 21.51 -8.82 -10.11
N GLU A 286 20.85 -7.70 -9.82
CA GLU A 286 20.07 -7.48 -8.60
C GLU A 286 18.90 -8.47 -8.45
N ILE A 287 18.15 -8.77 -9.53
CA ILE A 287 17.09 -9.81 -9.49
C ILE A 287 17.66 -11.20 -9.18
N LYS A 288 18.88 -11.52 -9.62
CA LYS A 288 19.51 -12.84 -9.38
C LYS A 288 20.12 -12.93 -7.99
N GLU A 289 20.78 -11.89 -7.51
CA GLU A 289 21.25 -11.80 -6.12
C GLU A 289 20.06 -11.91 -5.16
N ALA A 290 18.96 -11.18 -5.40
CA ALA A 290 17.72 -11.29 -4.64
C ALA A 290 17.04 -12.68 -4.70
N LEU A 291 17.47 -13.61 -5.57
CA LEU A 291 17.07 -15.02 -5.52
C LEU A 291 18.11 -15.97 -4.89
N LEU A 292 19.38 -15.59 -4.88
CA LEU A 292 20.51 -16.43 -4.44
C LEU A 292 20.94 -16.15 -3.00
N GLU A 293 20.89 -14.89 -2.56
CA GLU A 293 21.41 -14.48 -1.25
C GLU A 293 20.42 -14.72 -0.10
N THR A 294 19.10 -14.67 -0.36
CA THR A 294 18.10 -14.91 0.70
C THR A 294 18.27 -16.31 1.29
N PRO A 295 18.45 -16.45 2.62
CA PRO A 295 18.53 -17.74 3.28
C PRO A 295 17.37 -18.67 2.96
N ARG A 296 17.69 -19.95 2.71
CA ARG A 296 16.65 -20.97 2.46
C ARG A 296 15.78 -21.24 3.68
N PHE A 297 16.34 -21.09 4.88
CA PHE A 297 15.64 -21.20 6.16
C PHE A 297 15.34 -19.80 6.70
N PHE A 298 14.07 -19.52 6.94
CA PHE A 298 13.57 -18.21 7.37
C PHE A 298 12.35 -18.37 8.29
N GLY A 299 11.93 -17.30 8.94
CA GLY A 299 10.76 -17.37 9.82
C GLY A 299 10.66 -16.25 10.82
N ALA A 300 9.89 -16.53 11.87
CA ALA A 300 9.73 -15.68 13.04
C ALA A 300 9.54 -16.51 14.33
N VAL A 301 9.93 -15.96 15.48
CA VAL A 301 9.63 -16.48 16.82
C VAL A 301 9.02 -15.35 17.65
N LYS A 302 7.84 -15.56 18.24
CA LYS A 302 7.11 -14.58 19.04
C LYS A 302 7.10 -14.98 20.51
N LEU A 303 7.38 -14.05 21.41
CA LEU A 303 7.25 -14.21 22.86
C LEU A 303 6.41 -13.05 23.41
N MET A 304 5.20 -13.38 23.87
CA MET A 304 4.21 -12.42 24.36
C MET A 304 3.89 -12.68 25.84
N GLN A 305 3.69 -11.62 26.60
CA GLN A 305 2.88 -11.65 27.82
C GLN A 305 1.42 -11.47 27.41
N ARG A 306 0.53 -12.26 28.03
CA ARG A 306 -0.90 -12.35 27.71
C ARG A 306 -1.72 -12.07 28.97
N TYR A 307 -2.82 -11.34 28.80
CA TYR A 307 -3.96 -11.32 29.71
C TYR A 307 -5.17 -11.89 28.97
N ASP A 308 -5.91 -12.77 29.63
CA ASP A 308 -7.10 -13.44 29.11
C ASP A 308 -8.13 -13.46 30.23
N ASP A 309 -9.29 -12.83 30.05
CA ASP A 309 -10.32 -12.77 31.10
C ASP A 309 -11.16 -14.05 31.19
N ASN A 310 -11.20 -14.84 30.11
CA ASN A 310 -11.97 -16.06 29.98
C ASN A 310 -11.15 -17.17 29.33
N ALA A 311 -10.00 -17.49 29.93
CA ALA A 311 -9.01 -18.44 29.40
C ALA A 311 -9.56 -19.84 29.05
N GLY A 312 -10.62 -20.28 29.74
CA GLY A 312 -11.31 -21.55 29.50
C GLY A 312 -12.54 -21.49 28.61
N VAL A 313 -12.85 -20.33 28.00
CA VAL A 313 -14.07 -20.07 27.20
C VAL A 313 -15.34 -20.54 27.94
N ILE A 314 -15.45 -20.10 29.19
CA ILE A 314 -16.54 -20.49 30.10
C ILE A 314 -17.79 -19.69 29.74
N PRO A 315 -18.97 -20.33 29.58
CA PRO A 315 -20.22 -19.65 29.25
C PRO A 315 -20.64 -18.62 30.30
N THR A 316 -21.20 -17.49 29.88
CA THR A 316 -21.62 -16.41 30.79
C THR A 316 -22.84 -16.77 31.64
N SER A 317 -23.64 -17.72 31.17
CA SER A 317 -24.91 -18.14 31.79
C SER A 317 -24.77 -19.38 32.67
N ASN A 318 -25.37 -19.32 33.86
CA ASN A 318 -25.35 -20.39 34.85
C ASN A 318 -26.40 -21.49 34.55
N LEU A 319 -26.00 -22.53 33.82
CA LEU A 319 -26.74 -23.79 33.79
C LEU A 319 -26.45 -24.63 35.04
N PHE A 320 -27.50 -25.22 35.63
CA PHE A 320 -27.46 -26.09 36.82
C PHE A 320 -27.07 -25.43 38.16
N ASN A 321 -27.20 -24.11 38.32
CA ASN A 321 -26.86 -23.34 39.54
C ASN A 321 -25.37 -23.38 39.95
N ALA A 322 -24.49 -24.03 39.18
CA ALA A 322 -23.05 -23.97 39.40
C ALA A 322 -22.50 -22.62 38.87
N PRO A 323 -21.91 -21.75 39.72
CA PRO A 323 -21.48 -20.43 39.28
C PRO A 323 -20.42 -20.54 38.17
N PRO A 324 -20.66 -19.99 36.96
CA PRO A 324 -19.67 -19.96 35.90
C PRO A 324 -18.58 -18.96 36.27
N MET A 325 -17.57 -19.44 37.00
CA MET A 325 -16.39 -18.65 37.31
C MET A 325 -15.50 -18.63 36.07
N THR A 326 -15.70 -17.64 35.21
CA THR A 326 -14.65 -17.20 34.28
C THR A 326 -13.35 -17.02 35.07
N VAL A 327 -12.25 -17.54 34.53
CA VAL A 327 -10.96 -17.58 35.23
C VAL A 327 -10.01 -16.58 34.55
N PRO A 328 -10.10 -15.27 34.90
CA PRO A 328 -9.16 -14.30 34.39
C PRO A 328 -7.76 -14.66 34.87
N SER A 329 -6.80 -14.63 33.95
CA SER A 329 -5.40 -14.95 34.21
C SER A 329 -4.46 -14.15 33.31
N PHE A 330 -3.32 -13.78 33.89
CA PHE A 330 -2.13 -13.50 33.11
C PHE A 330 -1.46 -14.82 32.68
N GLY A 331 -0.63 -14.75 31.65
CA GLY A 331 0.14 -15.86 31.13
C GLY A 331 1.20 -15.41 30.13
N GLY A 332 1.87 -16.39 29.53
CA GLY A 332 2.72 -16.21 28.35
C GLY A 332 2.17 -16.92 27.12
N LEU A 333 2.56 -16.44 25.95
CA LEU A 333 2.43 -17.13 24.66
C LEU A 333 3.82 -17.18 24.01
N LEU A 334 4.26 -18.39 23.64
CA LEU A 334 5.39 -18.64 22.77
C LEU A 334 4.85 -19.23 21.46
N SER A 335 5.21 -18.66 20.32
CA SER A 335 4.93 -19.27 19.03
C SER A 335 6.10 -19.06 18.07
N ALA A 336 6.18 -19.90 17.05
CA ALA A 336 7.11 -19.69 15.95
C ALA A 336 6.45 -20.04 14.62
N ASP A 337 7.07 -19.59 13.54
CA ASP A 337 6.74 -19.96 12.17
C ASP A 337 8.06 -20.21 11.43
N LEU A 338 8.45 -21.48 11.29
CA LEU A 338 9.76 -21.92 10.83
C LEU A 338 9.65 -22.49 9.41
N ASN A 339 10.23 -21.81 8.42
CA ASN A 339 10.01 -22.08 7.00
C ASN A 339 11.30 -22.45 6.27
N TYR A 340 11.19 -23.35 5.29
CA TYR A 340 12.27 -23.75 4.40
C TYR A 340 11.85 -23.77 2.93
N TYR A 341 12.56 -23.02 2.07
CA TYR A 341 12.39 -23.04 0.61
C TYR A 341 12.89 -24.38 0.03
N LEU A 342 11.97 -25.30 -0.24
CA LEU A 342 12.22 -26.52 -1.02
C LEU A 342 12.49 -26.20 -2.50
N LEU A 343 11.77 -25.22 -3.04
CA LEU A 343 11.98 -24.66 -4.38
C LEU A 343 11.79 -23.14 -4.32
N ARG A 344 12.64 -22.40 -5.04
CA ARG A 344 12.53 -20.95 -5.25
C ARG A 344 12.93 -20.63 -6.68
N THR A 345 12.11 -19.86 -7.39
CA THR A 345 12.30 -19.45 -8.79
C THR A 345 11.63 -18.09 -9.01
N TYR A 346 11.84 -17.46 -10.17
CA TYR A 346 11.18 -16.19 -10.53
C TYR A 346 9.64 -16.19 -10.46
N GLN A 347 8.98 -17.35 -10.49
CA GLN A 347 7.51 -17.45 -10.54
C GLN A 347 6.92 -18.44 -9.54
N THR A 348 7.68 -19.38 -9.00
CA THR A 348 7.17 -20.45 -8.15
C THR A 348 8.07 -20.67 -6.95
N ASN A 349 7.47 -20.60 -5.77
CA ASN A 349 8.08 -20.94 -4.49
C ASN A 349 7.34 -22.15 -3.90
N VAL A 350 8.09 -23.11 -3.36
CA VAL A 350 7.55 -24.22 -2.55
C VAL A 350 8.24 -24.19 -1.21
N VAL A 351 7.44 -24.10 -0.14
CA VAL A 351 7.88 -23.91 1.24
C VAL A 351 7.31 -25.03 2.11
N ALA A 352 8.19 -25.73 2.83
CA ALA A 352 7.78 -26.53 3.97
C ALA A 352 7.87 -25.65 5.23
N GLY A 353 6.81 -25.64 6.03
CA GLY A 353 6.71 -24.84 7.24
C GLY A 353 6.31 -25.66 8.47
N TYR A 354 6.75 -25.21 9.63
CA TYR A 354 6.35 -25.75 10.93
C TYR A 354 6.15 -24.61 11.92
N ALA A 355 4.92 -24.49 12.42
CA ALA A 355 4.49 -23.46 13.36
C ALA A 355 4.05 -24.09 14.69
N PRO A 356 4.94 -24.17 15.70
CA PRO A 356 4.58 -24.53 17.07
C PRO A 356 3.96 -23.35 17.82
N LEU A 357 3.06 -23.65 18.74
CA LEU A 357 2.44 -22.69 19.67
C LEU A 357 2.35 -23.30 21.07
N ALA A 358 2.62 -22.50 22.10
CA ALA A 358 2.45 -22.85 23.50
C ALA A 358 1.93 -21.65 24.31
N THR A 359 0.80 -21.78 24.99
CA THR A 359 0.38 -20.83 26.05
C THR A 359 0.66 -21.40 27.44
N HIS A 360 0.87 -20.50 28.40
CA HIS A 360 1.00 -20.88 29.82
C HIS A 360 0.40 -19.82 30.75
N TYR A 361 -0.69 -20.15 31.43
CA TYR A 361 -1.38 -19.28 32.39
C TYR A 361 -0.86 -19.42 33.82
N TYR A 362 -0.65 -18.31 34.52
CA TYR A 362 -0.02 -18.26 35.84
C TYR A 362 -0.93 -18.62 37.02
N ARG A 363 -2.11 -19.20 36.77
CA ARG A 363 -3.15 -19.49 37.78
C ARG A 363 -3.63 -20.92 37.61
N ASP A 364 -3.57 -21.73 38.67
CA ASP A 364 -3.78 -23.20 38.64
C ASP A 364 -5.13 -23.70 38.07
N LEU A 365 -6.15 -22.83 38.01
CA LEU A 365 -7.44 -23.13 37.37
C LEU A 365 -7.46 -22.76 35.89
N ALA A 366 -6.63 -21.79 35.46
CA ALA A 366 -6.50 -21.37 34.07
C ALA A 366 -5.48 -22.22 33.30
N SER A 367 -4.42 -22.71 33.95
CA SER A 367 -3.41 -23.57 33.32
C SER A 367 -3.93 -24.96 32.87
N GLN A 368 -5.13 -25.34 33.32
CA GLN A 368 -5.85 -26.49 32.77
C GLN A 368 -6.31 -26.26 31.31
N PHE A 369 -6.29 -25.01 30.84
CA PHE A 369 -6.58 -24.56 29.49
C PHE A 369 -5.33 -24.01 28.76
N ASP A 370 -4.13 -24.32 29.25
CA ASP A 370 -2.89 -24.13 28.48
C ASP A 370 -3.00 -24.88 27.14
N LEU A 371 -2.51 -24.30 26.05
CA LEU A 371 -2.63 -24.86 24.70
C LEU A 371 -1.25 -25.21 24.16
N ILE A 372 -1.09 -26.41 23.61
CA ILE A 372 0.12 -26.83 22.89
C ILE A 372 -0.28 -27.21 21.46
N GLY A 373 0.09 -26.37 20.50
CA GLY A 373 -0.20 -26.52 19.09
C GLY A 373 1.03 -26.91 18.26
N HIS A 374 0.83 -27.82 17.31
CA HIS A 374 1.83 -28.26 16.34
C HIS A 374 1.22 -28.23 14.94
N SER A 375 1.54 -27.20 14.15
CA SER A 375 1.05 -27.04 12.78
C SER A 375 2.17 -27.30 11.78
N GLY A 376 2.08 -28.35 10.96
CA GLY A 376 3.05 -28.64 9.89
C GLY A 376 2.40 -28.45 8.52
N TYR A 377 3.04 -27.72 7.61
CA TYR A 377 2.43 -27.40 6.31
C TYR A 377 3.39 -27.45 5.12
N LEU A 378 2.81 -27.64 3.94
CA LEU A 378 3.46 -27.50 2.64
C LEU A 378 2.67 -26.49 1.81
N SER A 379 3.33 -25.43 1.35
CA SER A 379 2.73 -24.39 0.52
C SER A 379 3.47 -24.26 -0.81
N MET A 380 2.72 -24.18 -1.91
CA MET A 380 3.20 -23.80 -3.24
C MET A 380 2.53 -22.50 -3.66
N THR A 381 3.32 -21.45 -3.85
CA THR A 381 2.86 -20.16 -4.38
C THR A 381 3.40 -19.96 -5.79
N ASN A 382 2.54 -19.55 -6.72
CA ASN A 382 2.87 -19.21 -8.09
C ASN A 382 2.40 -17.78 -8.43
N ILE A 383 3.22 -17.03 -9.16
CA ILE A 383 2.95 -15.65 -9.61
C ILE A 383 3.10 -15.51 -11.12
N GLY A 384 2.20 -14.76 -11.74
CA GLY A 384 2.13 -14.60 -13.20
C GLY A 384 1.13 -13.53 -13.64
N LEU A 385 0.83 -13.52 -14.95
CA LEU A 385 -0.20 -12.67 -15.58
C LEU A 385 -1.40 -13.51 -16.04
N THR A 386 -2.63 -13.01 -15.86
CA THR A 386 -3.85 -13.72 -16.29
C THR A 386 -3.98 -13.73 -17.83
N PRO A 387 -4.16 -14.88 -18.50
CA PRO A 387 -4.09 -15.02 -19.97
C PRO A 387 -5.26 -14.41 -20.77
N TRP A 388 -6.06 -13.51 -20.17
CA TRP A 388 -7.21 -12.86 -20.81
C TRP A 388 -7.22 -11.32 -20.71
N ARG A 389 -6.44 -10.73 -19.79
CA ARG A 389 -6.36 -9.28 -19.49
C ARG A 389 -5.02 -8.85 -18.87
N ASP A 390 -4.06 -9.77 -18.87
CA ASP A 390 -2.70 -9.61 -18.38
C ASP A 390 -2.61 -8.93 -17.01
N ARG A 391 -3.48 -9.31 -16.08
CA ARG A 391 -3.46 -8.82 -14.70
C ARG A 391 -2.49 -9.66 -13.86
N PRO A 392 -1.60 -9.06 -13.06
CA PRO A 392 -0.80 -9.81 -12.11
C PRO A 392 -1.67 -10.62 -11.14
N TYR A 393 -1.34 -11.89 -10.97
CA TYR A 393 -1.97 -12.77 -10.00
C TYR A 393 -0.94 -13.43 -9.08
N VAL A 394 -1.43 -13.82 -7.90
CA VAL A 394 -0.78 -14.71 -6.95
C VAL A 394 -1.75 -15.87 -6.70
N ALA A 395 -1.36 -17.07 -7.13
CA ALA A 395 -2.07 -18.31 -6.85
C ALA A 395 -1.30 -19.07 -5.77
N ALA A 396 -1.99 -19.65 -4.79
CA ALA A 396 -1.36 -20.47 -3.76
C ALA A 396 -2.16 -21.75 -3.52
N ILE A 397 -1.45 -22.84 -3.25
CA ILE A 397 -2.00 -24.11 -2.78
C ILE A 397 -1.26 -24.44 -1.48
N ARG A 398 -1.98 -24.66 -0.39
CA ARG A 398 -1.42 -25.02 0.92
C ARG A 398 -2.13 -26.26 1.44
N THR A 399 -1.37 -27.21 1.97
CA THR A 399 -1.89 -28.31 2.79
C THR A 399 -1.19 -28.28 4.14
N GLU A 400 -1.95 -28.58 5.18
CA GLU A 400 -1.53 -28.48 6.57
C GLU A 400 -2.08 -29.63 7.40
N PHE A 401 -1.28 -30.07 8.35
CA PHE A 401 -1.70 -30.96 9.42
C PHE A 401 -1.45 -30.26 10.75
N ASP A 402 -2.50 -30.14 11.55
CA ASP A 402 -2.45 -29.49 12.85
C ASP A 402 -2.81 -30.48 13.94
N ARG A 403 -2.08 -30.43 15.04
CA ARG A 403 -2.43 -31.09 16.30
C ARG A 403 -2.53 -30.02 17.39
N LEU A 404 -3.59 -30.08 18.19
CA LEU A 404 -3.79 -29.23 19.35
C LEU A 404 -4.07 -30.11 20.57
N ASP A 405 -3.23 -29.95 21.59
CA ASP A 405 -3.35 -30.59 22.89
C ASP A 405 -3.71 -29.53 23.94
N ILE A 406 -4.67 -29.83 24.83
CA ILE A 406 -5.05 -28.96 25.94
C ILE A 406 -4.33 -29.47 27.20
N ASN A 407 -3.48 -28.63 27.78
CA ASN A 407 -2.53 -28.91 28.85
C ASN A 407 -1.57 -30.05 28.47
N THR A 408 -1.96 -31.30 28.70
CA THR A 408 -1.23 -32.52 28.28
C THR A 408 -2.14 -33.57 27.62
N SER A 409 -3.40 -33.21 27.34
CA SER A 409 -4.42 -34.09 26.76
C SER A 409 -4.59 -33.81 25.27
N PRO A 410 -4.59 -34.83 24.39
CA PRO A 410 -4.96 -34.65 22.99
C PRO A 410 -6.38 -34.11 22.87
N TYR A 411 -6.61 -33.09 22.04
CA TYR A 411 -7.94 -32.48 21.86
C TYR A 411 -8.40 -32.40 20.41
N LEU A 412 -7.52 -32.05 19.46
CA LEU A 412 -7.88 -31.95 18.05
C LEU A 412 -6.71 -32.36 17.15
N GLN A 413 -7.02 -33.13 16.11
CA GLN A 413 -6.23 -33.22 14.88
C GLN A 413 -7.02 -32.61 13.72
N ARG A 414 -6.32 -31.95 12.80
CA ARG A 414 -6.91 -31.36 11.60
C ARG A 414 -6.06 -31.65 10.37
N TRP A 415 -6.70 -32.07 9.28
CA TRP A 415 -6.10 -32.08 7.94
C TRP A 415 -6.72 -30.98 7.10
N GLY A 416 -5.94 -29.95 6.79
CA GLY A 416 -6.35 -28.80 5.99
C GLY A 416 -5.80 -28.83 4.56
N GLY A 417 -6.59 -28.30 3.64
CA GLY A 417 -6.18 -28.00 2.28
C GLY A 417 -6.84 -26.72 1.80
N SER A 418 -6.09 -25.78 1.22
CA SER A 418 -6.62 -24.55 0.66
C SER A 418 -6.01 -24.19 -0.69
N VAL A 419 -6.82 -23.56 -1.52
CA VAL A 419 -6.44 -22.98 -2.82
C VAL A 419 -6.88 -21.52 -2.81
N ALA A 420 -5.94 -20.60 -3.01
CA ALA A 420 -6.16 -19.16 -3.05
C ALA A 420 -5.75 -18.57 -4.39
N LEU A 421 -6.49 -17.57 -4.85
CA LEU A 421 -6.17 -16.77 -6.04
C LEU A 421 -6.43 -15.29 -5.76
N SER A 422 -5.38 -14.49 -5.78
CA SER A 422 -5.44 -13.03 -5.70
C SER A 422 -5.08 -12.41 -7.05
N ILE A 423 -5.86 -11.44 -7.53
CA ILE A 423 -5.65 -10.74 -8.80
C ILE A 423 -5.58 -9.23 -8.54
N LYS A 424 -4.49 -8.59 -8.97
CA LYS A 424 -4.32 -7.14 -8.93
C LYS A 424 -5.08 -6.51 -10.09
N GLU A 425 -6.21 -5.88 -9.78
CA GLU A 425 -7.09 -5.24 -10.77
C GLU A 425 -6.47 -3.96 -11.32
N ASN A 426 -5.87 -3.16 -10.44
CA ASN A 426 -5.11 -1.94 -10.73
C ASN A 426 -4.12 -1.67 -9.57
N ASP A 427 -3.41 -0.54 -9.59
CA ASP A 427 -2.39 -0.22 -8.58
C ASP A 427 -2.85 -0.15 -7.12
N ILE A 428 -4.15 0.01 -6.89
CA ILE A 428 -4.75 0.19 -5.56
C ILE A 428 -5.91 -0.79 -5.27
N VAL A 429 -6.23 -1.74 -6.16
CA VAL A 429 -7.31 -2.72 -5.93
C VAL A 429 -6.84 -4.15 -6.22
N THR A 430 -7.06 -5.02 -5.24
CA THR A 430 -6.86 -6.47 -5.34
C THR A 430 -8.16 -7.19 -5.02
N ASN A 431 -8.48 -8.24 -5.79
CA ASN A 431 -9.59 -9.15 -5.52
C ASN A 431 -9.01 -10.53 -5.22
N SER A 432 -9.50 -11.19 -4.17
CA SER A 432 -8.94 -12.45 -3.68
C SER A 432 -10.04 -13.46 -3.38
N ALA A 433 -9.94 -14.66 -3.92
CA ALA A 433 -10.81 -15.79 -3.64
C ALA A 433 -10.02 -16.92 -2.96
N VAL A 434 -10.64 -17.63 -2.03
CA VAL A 434 -10.06 -18.79 -1.32
C VAL A 434 -11.11 -19.90 -1.24
N LEU A 435 -10.71 -21.13 -1.56
CA LEU A 435 -11.42 -22.35 -1.18
C LEU A 435 -10.59 -23.05 -0.11
N GLN A 436 -11.19 -23.37 1.03
CA GLN A 436 -10.58 -24.13 2.10
C GLN A 436 -11.43 -25.36 2.41
N LEU A 437 -10.76 -26.51 2.52
CA LEU A 437 -11.30 -27.77 2.98
C LEU A 437 -10.59 -28.13 4.29
N SER A 438 -11.30 -28.69 5.27
CA SER A 438 -10.70 -29.11 6.54
C SER A 438 -11.44 -30.29 7.12
N ASN A 439 -10.70 -31.34 7.49
CA ASN A 439 -11.23 -32.51 8.21
C ASN A 439 -10.76 -32.44 9.67
N PHE A 440 -11.68 -32.42 10.61
CA PHE A 440 -11.46 -32.33 12.05
C PHE A 440 -11.69 -33.69 12.72
N ASP A 441 -10.80 -34.07 13.62
CA ASP A 441 -10.75 -35.31 14.42
C ASP A 441 -10.57 -34.89 15.89
N PHE A 442 -11.66 -34.90 16.66
CA PHE A 442 -11.73 -34.42 18.03
C PHE A 442 -11.42 -35.54 19.02
N LEU A 443 -10.26 -35.42 19.67
CA LEU A 443 -9.69 -36.46 20.50
C LEU A 443 -10.17 -36.35 21.96
N GLY A 444 -10.30 -37.50 22.62
CA GLY A 444 -10.55 -37.56 24.06
C GLY A 444 -11.98 -37.22 24.51
N LEU A 445 -12.95 -37.12 23.58
CA LEU A 445 -14.37 -36.80 23.85
C LEU A 445 -15.04 -37.67 24.93
N GLY A 446 -14.55 -38.90 25.12
CA GLY A 446 -14.97 -39.81 26.18
C GLY A 446 -15.91 -40.93 25.71
N PRO A 447 -16.14 -41.95 26.55
CA PRO A 447 -16.88 -43.15 26.14
C PRO A 447 -18.35 -42.82 25.86
N GLY A 448 -18.79 -43.07 24.63
CA GLY A 448 -20.18 -42.90 24.18
C GLY A 448 -20.49 -41.60 23.44
N ILE A 449 -19.48 -40.76 23.14
CA ILE A 449 -19.64 -39.62 22.22
C ILE A 449 -19.41 -40.04 20.76
N GLU A 450 -18.41 -40.89 20.51
CA GLU A 450 -18.08 -41.45 19.19
C GLU A 450 -19.30 -42.15 18.56
N GLY A 451 -19.73 -41.69 17.38
CA GLY A 451 -20.92 -42.17 16.68
C GLY A 451 -22.27 -41.76 17.32
N SER A 452 -22.26 -40.78 18.23
CA SER A 452 -23.47 -40.18 18.81
C SER A 452 -23.90 -38.91 18.04
N PRO A 453 -25.13 -38.40 18.24
CA PRO A 453 -25.53 -37.09 17.70
C PRO A 453 -24.61 -35.93 18.10
N SER A 454 -23.89 -36.04 19.22
CA SER A 454 -22.98 -35.01 19.74
C SER A 454 -21.51 -35.30 19.40
N ASP A 455 -21.24 -36.14 18.39
CA ASP A 455 -19.92 -36.33 17.81
C ASP A 455 -19.55 -35.12 16.91
N ALA A 456 -18.41 -34.49 17.19
CA ALA A 456 -17.98 -33.24 16.57
C ALA A 456 -17.02 -33.44 15.37
N ASP A 457 -16.57 -34.67 15.13
CA ASP A 457 -15.75 -35.01 13.96
C ASP A 457 -16.44 -34.58 12.68
N SER A 458 -15.74 -33.85 11.82
CA SER A 458 -16.40 -33.09 10.76
C SER A 458 -15.53 -32.75 9.56
N PHE A 459 -16.18 -32.62 8.40
CA PHE A 459 -15.62 -32.07 7.18
C PHE A 459 -16.24 -30.70 6.89
N SER A 460 -15.39 -29.67 6.86
CA SER A 460 -15.76 -28.30 6.50
C SER A 460 -15.30 -27.95 5.09
N CYS A 461 -16.17 -27.29 4.34
CA CYS A 461 -15.88 -26.66 3.06
C CYS A 461 -16.25 -25.18 3.11
N GLN A 462 -15.24 -24.31 3.04
CA GLN A 462 -15.40 -22.86 3.05
C GLN A 462 -14.98 -22.23 1.73
N ALA A 463 -15.85 -21.43 1.12
CA ALA A 463 -15.57 -20.62 -0.06
C ALA A 463 -15.67 -19.13 0.30
N ALA A 464 -14.55 -18.41 0.20
CA ALA A 464 -14.40 -17.02 0.56
C ALA A 464 -14.05 -16.13 -0.65
N PHE A 465 -14.61 -14.93 -0.68
CA PHE A 465 -14.22 -13.86 -1.60
C PHE A 465 -13.98 -12.56 -0.81
N SER A 466 -12.95 -11.81 -1.18
CA SER A 466 -12.64 -10.51 -0.61
C SER A 466 -12.10 -9.52 -1.63
N ARG A 467 -12.29 -8.23 -1.35
CA ARG A 467 -11.76 -7.13 -2.13
C ARG A 467 -11.03 -6.16 -1.21
N GLN A 468 -9.83 -5.78 -1.60
CA GLN A 468 -9.00 -4.82 -0.88
C GLN A 468 -8.78 -3.59 -1.75
N TRP A 469 -8.97 -2.42 -1.16
CA TRP A 469 -8.58 -1.13 -1.68
C TRP A 469 -7.40 -0.58 -0.90
N GLN A 470 -6.59 0.23 -1.55
CA GLN A 470 -5.52 1.01 -0.94
C GLN A 470 -5.73 2.49 -1.28
N THR A 471 -5.27 3.37 -0.41
CA THR A 471 -5.15 4.79 -0.73
C THR A 471 -4.03 5.03 -1.75
N TRP A 472 -4.05 6.18 -2.42
CA TRP A 472 -3.00 6.54 -3.38
C TRP A 472 -1.61 6.66 -2.74
N ARG A 473 -1.54 7.06 -1.46
CA ARG A 473 -0.31 7.03 -0.63
C ARG A 473 0.04 5.65 -0.05
N ARG A 474 -0.74 4.60 -0.37
CA ARG A 474 -0.61 3.19 0.05
C ARG A 474 -0.58 2.90 1.56
N ASN A 475 -0.49 3.90 2.42
CA ASN A 475 -0.50 3.77 3.88
C ASN A 475 -1.80 3.14 4.37
N LEU A 476 -2.96 3.75 4.06
CA LEU A 476 -4.25 3.22 4.48
C LEU A 476 -4.76 2.18 3.47
N LYS A 477 -5.10 1.00 3.98
CA LYS A 477 -5.66 -0.15 3.27
C LYS A 477 -7.02 -0.50 3.90
N CYS A 478 -7.98 -0.89 3.07
CA CYS A 478 -9.32 -1.30 3.51
C CYS A 478 -9.72 -2.58 2.78
N ARG A 479 -10.24 -3.57 3.51
CA ARG A 479 -10.65 -4.88 3.02
C ARG A 479 -12.12 -5.12 3.38
N ILE A 480 -12.89 -5.68 2.47
CA ILE A 480 -14.15 -6.37 2.81
C ILE A 480 -14.11 -7.79 2.25
N GLY A 481 -14.81 -8.72 2.89
CA GLY A 481 -14.94 -10.08 2.39
C GLY A 481 -16.20 -10.77 2.91
N TYR A 482 -16.61 -11.79 2.19
CA TYR A 482 -17.69 -12.69 2.54
C TYR A 482 -17.25 -14.13 2.29
N ALA A 483 -17.57 -15.03 3.21
CA ALA A 483 -17.40 -16.46 3.01
C ALA A 483 -18.69 -17.22 3.33
N TYR A 484 -18.89 -18.32 2.61
CA TYR A 484 -19.84 -19.37 2.94
C TYR A 484 -19.06 -20.58 3.46
N ASN A 485 -19.57 -21.21 4.52
CA ASN A 485 -19.04 -22.43 5.12
C ASN A 485 -20.15 -23.49 5.16
N ARG A 486 -19.85 -24.72 4.74
CA ARG A 486 -20.66 -25.90 5.02
C ARG A 486 -19.87 -26.80 5.97
N ASN A 487 -20.47 -27.18 7.09
CA ASN A 487 -19.92 -28.21 7.98
C ASN A 487 -20.81 -29.45 7.93
N GLU A 488 -20.21 -30.62 7.74
CA GLU A 488 -20.87 -31.92 7.74
C GLU A 488 -20.17 -32.82 8.76
N SER A 489 -20.89 -33.30 9.77
CA SER A 489 -20.33 -33.96 10.96
C SER A 489 -20.78 -35.41 11.13
N GLN A 490 -20.06 -36.18 11.93
CA GLN A 490 -20.46 -37.53 12.32
C GLN A 490 -21.72 -37.51 13.21
N GLY A 491 -21.81 -36.51 14.11
CA GLY A 491 -22.97 -36.25 14.94
C GLY A 491 -23.83 -35.11 14.39
N SER A 492 -25.15 -35.31 14.35
CA SER A 492 -26.11 -34.34 13.79
C SER A 492 -26.16 -32.99 14.51
N ASP A 493 -25.71 -32.90 15.76
CA ASP A 493 -25.69 -31.66 16.55
C ASP A 493 -24.69 -30.61 16.02
N PHE A 494 -23.82 -30.97 15.05
CA PHE A 494 -22.76 -30.10 14.49
C PHE A 494 -22.86 -29.85 12.96
N ASP A 495 -23.91 -30.35 12.30
CA ASP A 495 -24.19 -30.02 10.90
C ASP A 495 -24.70 -28.57 10.80
N TYR A 496 -24.03 -27.71 10.03
CA TYR A 496 -24.45 -26.32 9.88
C TYR A 496 -24.12 -25.68 8.52
N ASN A 497 -24.91 -24.64 8.22
CA ASN A 497 -24.63 -23.69 7.15
C ASN A 497 -24.17 -22.37 7.78
N GLY A 498 -22.96 -21.95 7.41
CA GLY A 498 -22.25 -20.82 7.99
C GLY A 498 -22.05 -19.68 7.01
N HIS A 499 -22.25 -18.45 7.48
CA HIS A 499 -22.02 -17.22 6.73
C HIS A 499 -21.03 -16.35 7.51
N ILE A 500 -19.99 -15.86 6.85
CA ILE A 500 -18.95 -15.03 7.48
C ILE A 500 -18.86 -13.71 6.72
N ALA A 501 -19.21 -12.61 7.35
CA ALA A 501 -18.90 -11.27 6.86
C ALA A 501 -17.61 -10.78 7.51
N SER A 502 -16.72 -10.15 6.76
CA SER A 502 -15.50 -9.55 7.29
C SER A 502 -15.21 -8.18 6.72
N CYS A 503 -14.64 -7.31 7.54
CA CYS A 503 -13.98 -6.09 7.09
C CYS A 503 -12.67 -5.88 7.85
N GLY A 504 -11.72 -5.19 7.22
CA GLY A 504 -10.43 -4.90 7.82
C GLY A 504 -9.93 -3.52 7.39
N LEU A 505 -9.25 -2.84 8.30
CA LEU A 505 -8.56 -1.59 8.08
C LEU A 505 -7.11 -1.76 8.51
N SER A 506 -6.15 -1.31 7.72
CA SER A 506 -4.76 -1.25 8.18
C SER A 506 -4.02 -0.03 7.67
N TYR A 507 -3.00 0.37 8.41
CA TYR A 507 -2.23 1.58 8.20
C TYR A 507 -0.72 1.32 8.34
N ASP A 508 0.02 1.51 7.26
CA ASP A 508 1.49 1.55 7.30
C ASP A 508 1.95 2.98 7.65
N PHE A 509 2.76 3.11 8.71
CA PHE A 509 3.34 4.37 9.16
C PHE A 509 4.65 4.69 8.42
N GLU A 510 5.11 5.93 8.55
CA GLU A 510 6.37 6.41 7.99
C GLU A 510 7.60 5.89 8.77
N ASP A 511 7.45 5.49 10.04
CA ASP A 511 8.51 4.89 10.87
C ASP A 511 8.57 3.35 10.76
N GLU A 512 8.11 2.80 9.63
CA GLU A 512 7.94 1.37 9.35
C GLU A 512 6.97 0.62 10.28
N SER A 513 6.33 1.28 11.26
CA SER A 513 5.26 0.67 12.06
C SER A 513 4.05 0.28 11.20
N TYR A 514 3.23 -0.63 11.73
CA TYR A 514 2.01 -1.11 11.11
C TYR A 514 0.89 -1.23 12.15
N ALA A 515 -0.32 -0.79 11.81
CA ALA A 515 -1.52 -1.06 12.62
C ALA A 515 -2.61 -1.75 11.79
N ALA A 516 -3.37 -2.63 12.41
CA ALA A 516 -4.56 -3.26 11.84
C ALA A 516 -5.73 -3.30 12.82
N VAL A 517 -6.94 -3.27 12.27
CA VAL A 517 -8.19 -3.63 12.92
C VAL A 517 -9.00 -4.48 11.94
N ASP A 518 -9.28 -5.73 12.29
CA ASP A 518 -10.08 -6.67 11.52
C ASP A 518 -11.31 -7.08 12.34
N LEU A 519 -12.48 -7.02 11.72
CA LEU A 519 -13.77 -7.43 12.29
C LEU A 519 -14.35 -8.55 11.43
N GLN A 520 -14.75 -9.64 12.08
CA GLN A 520 -15.51 -10.72 11.46
C GLN A 520 -16.81 -10.94 12.24
N TYR A 521 -17.89 -11.19 11.49
CA TYR A 521 -19.19 -11.61 11.99
C TYR A 521 -19.53 -12.95 11.35
N PHE A 522 -19.62 -13.99 12.17
CA PHE A 522 -20.08 -15.32 11.76
C PHE A 522 -21.54 -15.46 12.15
N TYR A 523 -22.29 -16.20 11.34
CA TYR A 523 -23.63 -16.69 11.64
C TYR A 523 -23.69 -18.17 11.23
N ARG A 524 -24.04 -19.05 12.17
CA ARG A 524 -24.11 -20.51 11.99
C ARG A 524 -25.54 -20.97 12.30
N HIS A 525 -26.25 -21.43 11.29
CA HIS A 525 -27.57 -22.06 11.42
C HIS A 525 -27.38 -23.58 11.35
N TYR A 526 -27.70 -24.28 12.44
CA TYR A 526 -27.53 -25.73 12.55
C TYR A 526 -28.74 -26.46 11.97
N ASP A 527 -28.51 -27.47 11.14
CA ASP A 527 -29.56 -28.12 10.34
C ASP A 527 -30.55 -28.93 11.19
N HIS A 528 -30.10 -29.39 12.36
CA HIS A 528 -30.82 -30.33 13.21
C HIS A 528 -31.23 -29.74 14.56
N VAL A 529 -32.25 -30.35 15.16
CA VAL A 529 -32.67 -30.06 16.53
C VAL A 529 -31.66 -30.68 17.50
N GLN A 530 -31.01 -29.86 18.31
CA GLN A 530 -29.99 -30.25 19.29
C GLN A 530 -30.51 -31.32 20.25
N THR A 531 -29.76 -32.42 20.36
CA THR A 531 -30.17 -33.63 21.09
C THR A 531 -30.39 -33.40 22.59
N ILE A 532 -29.66 -32.46 23.20
CA ILE A 532 -29.73 -32.18 24.65
C ILE A 532 -30.78 -31.12 25.00
N SER A 533 -30.92 -30.06 24.18
CA SER A 533 -31.78 -28.91 24.47
C SER A 533 -33.13 -28.92 23.77
N GLY A 534 -33.31 -29.70 22.70
CA GLY A 534 -34.57 -29.82 21.97
C GLY A 534 -34.93 -28.61 21.10
N ILE A 535 -33.96 -27.75 20.77
CA ILE A 535 -34.12 -26.60 19.88
C ILE A 535 -33.27 -26.77 18.61
N THR A 536 -33.74 -26.29 17.46
CA THR A 536 -32.83 -25.92 16.36
C THR A 536 -31.95 -24.78 16.85
N ARG A 537 -30.64 -24.82 16.57
CA ARG A 537 -29.66 -23.90 17.14
C ARG A 537 -29.22 -22.84 16.13
N GLU A 538 -29.08 -21.61 16.60
CA GLU A 538 -28.45 -20.51 15.87
C GLU A 538 -27.38 -19.83 16.74
N ASP A 539 -26.17 -19.69 16.18
CA ASP A 539 -25.06 -18.96 16.79
C ASP A 539 -24.70 -17.74 15.93
N SER A 540 -24.34 -16.64 16.59
CA SER A 540 -23.67 -15.50 15.97
C SER A 540 -22.40 -15.13 16.76
N GLU A 541 -21.29 -14.92 16.05
CA GLU A 541 -19.95 -14.75 16.65
C GLU A 541 -19.30 -13.48 16.10
N ILE A 542 -18.92 -12.55 16.96
CA ILE A 542 -18.18 -11.34 16.62
C ILE A 542 -16.73 -11.53 17.08
N LEU A 543 -15.81 -11.57 16.12
CA LEU A 543 -14.37 -11.54 16.36
C LEU A 543 -13.82 -10.18 15.92
N LEU A 544 -13.35 -9.38 16.87
CA LEU A 544 -12.67 -8.11 16.64
C LEU A 544 -11.20 -8.25 17.04
N GLY A 545 -10.31 -8.28 16.05
CA GLY A 545 -8.86 -8.21 16.26
C GLY A 545 -8.34 -6.79 16.03
N ALA A 546 -7.42 -6.35 16.87
CA ALA A 546 -6.60 -5.16 16.63
C ALA A 546 -5.13 -5.48 16.90
N SER A 547 -4.23 -4.96 16.08
CA SER A 547 -2.78 -5.12 16.28
C SER A 547 -2.01 -3.86 15.96
N TYR A 548 -0.89 -3.69 16.65
CA TYR A 548 0.15 -2.71 16.34
C TYR A 548 1.51 -3.41 16.39
N VAL A 549 2.28 -3.27 15.32
CA VAL A 549 3.62 -3.83 15.16
C VAL A 549 4.57 -2.66 14.92
N ARG A 550 5.68 -2.63 15.66
CA ARG A 550 6.70 -1.60 15.52
C ARG A 550 8.09 -2.23 15.42
N PRO A 551 8.81 -2.06 14.30
CA PRO A 551 10.22 -2.45 14.21
C PRO A 551 11.05 -1.79 15.31
N LEU A 552 11.97 -2.54 15.92
CA LEU A 552 12.84 -2.09 17.00
C LEU A 552 14.29 -1.91 16.49
N TRP A 553 15.12 -2.94 16.64
CA TRP A 553 16.49 -2.97 16.16
C TRP A 553 16.69 -4.23 15.33
N ARG A 554 17.27 -4.06 14.13
CA ARG A 554 17.51 -5.16 13.18
C ARG A 554 16.24 -5.98 12.93
N GLU A 555 16.26 -7.26 13.28
CA GLU A 555 15.21 -8.24 12.94
C GLU A 555 14.11 -8.35 14.02
N PHE A 556 14.12 -7.50 15.06
CA PHE A 556 13.15 -7.53 16.16
C PHE A 556 12.02 -6.53 15.99
N ASP A 557 10.78 -6.98 16.20
CA ASP A 557 9.58 -6.14 16.31
C ASP A 557 9.02 -6.14 17.74
N LEU A 558 8.44 -5.02 18.16
CA LEU A 558 7.49 -4.92 19.28
C LEU A 558 6.08 -5.19 18.76
N LEU A 559 5.33 -6.06 19.45
CA LEU A 559 3.93 -6.35 19.13
C LEU A 559 3.03 -5.96 20.30
N LEU A 560 1.89 -5.36 19.97
CA LEU A 560 0.72 -5.20 20.82
C LEU A 560 -0.48 -5.78 20.07
N THR A 561 -1.21 -6.70 20.70
CA THR A 561 -2.43 -7.32 20.15
C THR A 561 -3.59 -7.20 21.14
N TYR A 562 -4.78 -7.07 20.57
CA TYR A 562 -6.05 -7.16 21.27
C TYR A 562 -7.00 -8.02 20.45
N ALA A 563 -7.72 -8.93 21.10
CA ALA A 563 -8.82 -9.67 20.49
C ALA A 563 -10.03 -9.65 21.43
N TYR A 564 -11.19 -9.33 20.86
CA TYR A 564 -12.49 -9.49 21.49
C TYR A 564 -13.29 -10.54 20.73
N ASP A 565 -13.90 -11.44 21.49
CA ASP A 565 -14.42 -12.74 21.04
C ASP A 565 -15.76 -12.95 21.76
N LEU A 566 -16.86 -12.70 21.06
CA LEU A 566 -18.24 -12.70 21.59
C LEU A 566 -19.10 -13.66 20.76
N ASN A 567 -19.58 -14.74 21.38
CA ASN A 567 -20.53 -15.67 20.76
C ASN A 567 -21.87 -15.56 21.49
N ASP A 568 -22.93 -15.21 20.77
CA ASP A 568 -24.32 -15.28 21.23
C ASP A 568 -24.99 -16.49 20.58
N SER A 569 -25.71 -17.28 21.38
CA SER A 569 -26.30 -18.57 20.98
C SER A 569 -27.62 -18.79 21.71
N ASP A 570 -28.62 -19.30 21.00
CA ASP A 570 -29.86 -19.77 21.62
C ASP A 570 -29.63 -21.00 22.52
N LEU A 571 -28.60 -21.80 22.22
CA LEU A 571 -28.01 -22.77 23.11
C LEU A 571 -27.18 -22.04 24.19
N VAL A 572 -27.87 -21.63 25.24
CA VAL A 572 -27.36 -20.96 26.46
C VAL A 572 -25.98 -21.48 26.94
N SER A 573 -25.69 -22.78 26.85
CA SER A 573 -24.37 -23.34 27.21
C SER A 573 -23.19 -22.90 26.33
N ASN A 574 -23.44 -22.14 25.26
CA ASN A 574 -22.48 -21.74 24.25
C ASN A 574 -22.36 -20.21 24.13
N THR A 575 -23.13 -19.43 24.90
CA THR A 575 -23.02 -17.97 24.95
C THR A 575 -21.85 -17.55 25.85
N TYR A 576 -20.90 -16.80 25.32
CA TYR A 576 -19.75 -16.28 26.07
C TYR A 576 -19.21 -14.98 25.47
N ASP A 577 -18.50 -14.21 26.30
CA ASP A 577 -17.58 -13.16 25.86
C ASP A 577 -16.16 -13.40 26.42
N ARG A 578 -15.17 -12.80 25.75
CA ARG A 578 -13.75 -12.91 26.08
C ARG A 578 -12.95 -11.75 25.51
N ASN A 579 -12.02 -11.23 26.32
CA ASN A 579 -11.04 -10.23 25.95
C ASN A 579 -9.62 -10.80 26.15
N VAL A 580 -8.81 -10.71 25.11
CA VAL A 580 -7.39 -11.07 25.11
C VAL A 580 -6.57 -9.83 24.82
N ILE A 581 -5.58 -9.52 25.66
CA ILE A 581 -4.60 -8.45 25.45
C ILE A 581 -3.22 -9.08 25.53
N GLU A 582 -2.36 -8.85 24.53
CA GLU A 582 -1.00 -9.37 24.53
C GLU A 582 0.02 -8.30 24.14
N ILE A 583 1.20 -8.34 24.76
CA ILE A 583 2.32 -7.46 24.46
C ILE A 583 3.63 -8.24 24.52
N GLY A 584 4.52 -8.03 23.55
CA GLY A 584 5.74 -8.82 23.46
C GLY A 584 6.62 -8.47 22.27
N VAL A 585 7.49 -9.42 21.92
CA VAL A 585 8.47 -9.25 20.85
C VAL A 585 8.43 -10.40 19.85
N GLN A 586 8.68 -10.07 18.59
CA GLN A 586 8.91 -11.03 17.52
C GLN A 586 10.36 -10.90 17.06
N TRP A 587 11.08 -12.02 16.97
CA TRP A 587 12.37 -12.11 16.30
C TRP A 587 12.18 -12.73 14.93
N ASN A 588 12.42 -11.96 13.88
CA ASN A 588 12.44 -12.44 12.49
C ASN A 588 13.85 -12.97 12.15
N PHE A 589 13.95 -13.93 11.24
CA PHE A 589 15.25 -14.40 10.75
C PHE A 589 15.13 -14.96 9.33
N GLY A 590 16.23 -14.93 8.57
CA GLY A 590 16.30 -15.46 7.20
C GLY A 590 15.46 -14.74 6.13
N GLN A 591 14.66 -13.75 6.54
CA GLN A 591 14.09 -12.74 5.68
C GLN A 591 15.19 -11.72 5.37
N ASN A 592 15.32 -11.23 4.13
CA ASN A 592 16.22 -10.12 3.83
C ASN A 592 15.74 -8.88 4.60
N ASP A 593 16.67 -8.14 5.23
CA ASP A 593 16.33 -6.88 5.87
C ASP A 593 16.00 -5.84 4.78
N PRO A 594 14.79 -5.25 4.74
CA PRO A 594 14.46 -4.18 3.79
C PRO A 594 15.25 -2.88 4.05
N ASN A 595 15.95 -2.77 5.19
CA ASN A 595 16.92 -1.71 5.44
C ASN A 595 18.33 -2.01 4.90
N GLU A 596 18.57 -3.18 4.28
CA GLU A 596 19.84 -3.45 3.60
C GLU A 596 19.98 -2.53 2.37
N PRO A 597 21.10 -1.78 2.22
CA PRO A 597 21.24 -0.78 1.15
C PRO A 597 21.16 -1.33 -0.29
N SER A 598 21.35 -2.65 -0.46
CA SER A 598 21.13 -3.39 -1.72
C SER A 598 19.68 -3.25 -2.20
N GLN A 599 18.69 -3.45 -1.31
CA GLN A 599 17.26 -3.44 -1.63
C GLN A 599 16.74 -2.03 -1.93
N ARG A 600 17.32 -0.99 -1.31
CA ARG A 600 16.88 0.41 -1.49
C ARG A 600 17.15 0.98 -2.89
N ARG A 601 18.05 0.38 -3.68
CA ARG A 601 18.33 0.78 -5.08
C ARG A 601 17.13 0.68 -6.02
N TRP A 602 16.17 -0.16 -5.68
CA TRP A 602 15.01 -0.46 -6.53
C TRP A 602 13.84 0.54 -6.37
N LEU A 603 13.99 1.51 -5.47
CA LEU A 603 12.96 2.47 -5.07
C LEU A 603 13.48 3.93 -5.09
N ARG A 604 14.60 4.20 -5.79
CA ARG A 604 15.18 5.52 -6.05
C ARG A 604 15.64 5.61 -7.50
#